data_AF-A0A231PEC8-F1
#
_entry.id   AF-A0A231PEC8-F1
#
_cell.length_a   1.000
_cell.length_b   1.000
_cell.length_c   1.000
_cell.angle_alpha   90.00
_cell.angle_beta   90.00
_cell.angle_gamma   90.00
#
_symmetry.space_group_name_H-M   'P 1'
#
loop_
_entity.id
_entity.type
_entity.pdbx_description
1 polymer ?
#
loop_
_entity_poly.entity_id
_entity_poly.type
_entity_poly.pdbx_seq_one_letter_code
_entity_poly.pdbx_strand_id
1 'polypeptide(L)'
;MSLSVDVFVREPDGRLRILDVPEGRDDSVGFESWRTAVWGSEAVRAAGARFLPVLAGDDLEIEVEDVAEFLREVALLRDRLDAIAESTRGPREFGEHRRGLVRRLRNLEVAALHARVIEGGVIVW
;
A
#
# COMPACT_ATOMS: atom_id res chain seq x y z
N MET A 1 7.32 13.58 -6.53
CA MET A 1 6.05 13.23 -5.87
C MET A 1 6.22 11.88 -5.21
N SER A 2 5.51 11.66 -4.10
CA SER A 2 5.54 10.44 -3.30
C SER A 2 4.14 9.87 -3.26
N LEU A 3 4.05 8.55 -3.18
CA LEU A 3 2.81 7.88 -2.87
C LEU A 3 2.60 7.89 -1.36
N SER A 4 1.36 8.09 -0.95
CA SER A 4 0.90 8.08 0.44
C SER A 4 -0.27 7.14 0.61
N VAL A 5 -0.47 6.66 1.84
CA VAL A 5 -1.66 5.89 2.23
C VAL A 5 -2.43 6.64 3.31
N ASP A 6 -3.71 6.84 3.05
CA ASP A 6 -4.63 7.49 3.96
C ASP A 6 -5.79 6.57 4.32
N VAL A 7 -6.44 6.87 5.44
CA VAL A 7 -7.67 6.21 5.88
C VAL A 7 -8.83 7.15 5.59
N PHE A 8 -9.94 6.61 5.08
CA PHE A 8 -11.15 7.39 4.86
C PHE A 8 -12.36 6.74 5.52
N VAL A 9 -13.42 7.52 5.68
CA VAL A 9 -14.76 7.03 5.93
C VAL A 9 -15.72 7.55 4.85
N ARG A 10 -16.72 6.75 4.49
CA ARG A 10 -17.81 7.19 3.61
C ARG A 10 -18.85 7.93 4.45
N GLU A 11 -19.15 9.17 4.07
CA GLU A 11 -20.24 9.93 4.67
C GLU A 11 -21.60 9.41 4.15
N PRO A 12 -22.73 9.72 4.83
CA PRO A 12 -24.05 9.25 4.41
C PRO A 12 -24.46 9.67 2.99
N ASP A 13 -23.85 10.73 2.44
CA ASP A 13 -24.06 11.19 1.07
C ASP A 13 -23.14 10.50 0.03
N GLY A 14 -22.32 9.55 0.47
CA GLY A 14 -21.38 8.78 -0.34
C GLY A 14 -20.01 9.43 -0.53
N ARG A 15 -19.77 10.63 0.02
CA ARG A 15 -18.49 11.32 -0.11
C ARG A 15 -17.42 10.65 0.74
N LEU A 16 -16.19 10.65 0.21
CA LEU A 16 -15.00 10.25 0.95
C LEU A 16 -14.55 11.39 1.85
N ARG A 17 -14.44 11.12 3.15
CA ARG A 17 -13.75 12.00 4.08
C ARG A 17 -12.46 11.32 4.54
N ILE A 18 -11.35 11.83 4.02
CA ILE A 18 -10.00 11.43 4.42
C ILE A 18 -9.77 11.87 5.87
N LEU A 19 -9.15 10.99 6.65
CA LEU A 19 -8.77 11.24 8.03
C LEU A 19 -7.31 11.62 8.08
N ASP A 20 -7.00 12.64 8.88
CA ASP A 20 -5.62 13.08 9.06
C ASP A 20 -4.76 11.95 9.63
N VAL A 21 -3.58 11.77 9.04
CA VAL A 21 -2.53 10.91 9.58
C VAL A 21 -2.02 11.56 10.88
N PRO A 22 -2.04 10.85 12.03
CA PRO A 22 -1.59 11.43 13.29
C PRO A 22 -0.15 11.93 13.21
N GLU A 23 0.14 13.04 13.90
CA GLU A 23 1.47 13.66 13.88
C GLU A 23 2.58 12.66 14.24
N GLY A 24 3.66 12.67 13.46
CA GLY A 24 4.80 11.77 13.62
C GLY A 24 4.60 10.36 13.05
N ARG A 25 3.46 10.05 12.40
CA ARG A 25 3.30 8.83 11.61
C ARG A 25 3.79 9.06 10.18
N ASP A 26 4.41 8.02 9.63
CA ASP A 26 4.82 7.96 8.23
C ASP A 26 3.75 7.23 7.43
N ASP A 27 3.23 7.90 6.42
CA ASP A 27 2.22 7.45 5.46
C ASP A 27 2.83 7.10 4.09
N SER A 28 4.16 7.26 3.92
CA SER A 28 4.80 7.06 2.63
C SER A 28 4.68 5.61 2.14
N VAL A 29 4.14 5.44 0.94
CA VAL A 29 4.06 4.17 0.18
C VAL A 29 5.16 4.11 -0.90
N GLY A 30 6.02 5.13 -0.98
CA GLY A 30 7.19 5.14 -1.84
C GLY A 30 7.25 6.40 -2.70
N PHE A 31 8.07 6.34 -3.75
CA PHE A 31 8.10 7.40 -4.75
C PHE A 31 6.94 7.21 -5.74
N GLU A 32 6.55 8.27 -6.43
CA GLU A 32 5.58 8.18 -7.53
C GLU A 32 5.92 7.06 -8.52
N SER A 33 7.19 6.91 -8.87
CA SER A 33 7.65 5.84 -9.78
C SER A 33 7.42 4.42 -9.26
N TRP A 34 7.15 4.24 -7.95
CA TRP A 34 6.85 2.93 -7.38
C TRP A 34 5.47 2.42 -7.77
N ARG A 35 4.55 3.30 -8.23
CA ARG A 35 3.25 2.89 -8.79
C ARG A 35 3.44 1.80 -9.84
N THR A 36 4.39 2.00 -10.76
CA THR A 36 4.65 1.06 -11.86
C THR A 36 5.86 0.17 -11.59
N ALA A 37 6.95 0.71 -11.05
CA ALA A 37 8.20 -0.03 -10.89
C ALA A 37 8.17 -1.08 -9.77
N VAL A 38 7.28 -0.91 -8.78
CA VAL A 38 7.19 -1.78 -7.61
C VAL A 38 5.80 -2.36 -7.47
N TRP A 39 4.80 -1.56 -7.10
CA TRP A 39 3.46 -2.03 -6.75
C TRP A 39 2.70 -2.58 -7.95
N GLY A 40 2.83 -1.92 -9.09
CA GLY A 40 2.29 -2.32 -10.38
C GLY A 40 3.02 -3.45 -11.08
N SER A 41 4.19 -3.86 -10.57
CA SER A 41 5.10 -4.77 -11.26
C SER A 41 4.53 -6.18 -11.45
N GLU A 42 5.03 -6.88 -12.46
CA GLU A 42 4.70 -8.29 -12.68
C GLU A 42 5.09 -9.16 -11.48
N ALA A 43 6.17 -8.82 -10.77
CA ALA A 43 6.59 -9.55 -9.57
C ALA A 43 5.53 -9.51 -8.45
N VAL A 44 4.90 -8.35 -8.22
CA VAL A 44 3.82 -8.19 -7.23
C VAL A 44 2.55 -8.92 -7.70
N ARG A 45 2.21 -8.85 -8.99
CA ARG A 45 1.09 -9.62 -9.57
C ARG A 45 1.31 -11.13 -9.44
N ALA A 46 2.50 -11.62 -9.78
CA ALA A 46 2.89 -13.03 -9.69
C ALA A 46 2.98 -13.52 -8.24
N ALA A 47 3.19 -12.60 -7.27
CA ALA A 47 3.08 -12.92 -5.86
C ALA A 47 1.64 -13.26 -5.43
N GLY A 48 0.63 -12.88 -6.23
CA GLY A 48 -0.79 -13.11 -5.98
C GLY A 48 -1.57 -11.85 -5.59
N ALA A 49 -0.93 -10.68 -5.61
CA ALA A 49 -1.60 -9.42 -5.30
C ALA A 49 -2.55 -8.98 -6.41
N ARG A 50 -3.65 -8.35 -6.00
CA ARG A 50 -4.76 -7.85 -6.80
C ARG A 50 -5.01 -6.36 -6.55
N PHE A 51 -4.81 -5.87 -5.32
CA PHE A 51 -5.03 -4.46 -4.98
C PHE A 51 -3.86 -3.59 -5.40
N LEU A 52 -2.66 -3.79 -4.84
CA LEU A 52 -1.49 -2.94 -5.13
C LEU A 52 -1.15 -2.83 -6.63
N PRO A 53 -1.37 -3.85 -7.49
CA PRO A 53 -1.17 -3.69 -8.92
C PRO A 53 -2.03 -2.65 -9.64
N VAL A 54 -3.16 -2.21 -9.04
CA VAL A 54 -4.03 -1.14 -9.57
C VAL A 54 -3.28 0.18 -9.69
N LEU A 55 -2.35 0.43 -8.77
CA LEU A 55 -1.47 1.61 -8.72
C LEU A 55 -0.70 1.84 -10.03
N ALA A 56 -0.50 0.82 -10.86
CA ALA A 56 0.11 1.00 -12.17
C ALA A 56 -0.66 1.96 -13.09
N GLY A 57 -1.99 2.05 -12.91
CA GLY A 57 -2.88 2.80 -13.80
C GLY A 57 -3.74 3.85 -13.09
N ASP A 58 -4.06 3.68 -11.81
CA ASP A 58 -4.96 4.57 -11.08
C ASP A 58 -4.71 4.57 -9.57
N ASP A 59 -5.35 5.47 -8.84
CA ASP A 59 -5.35 5.46 -7.38
C ASP A 59 -6.05 4.19 -6.89
N LEU A 60 -5.63 3.71 -5.72
CA LEU A 60 -6.18 2.50 -5.13
C LEU A 60 -7.09 2.88 -3.97
N GLU A 61 -8.40 2.76 -4.18
CA GLU A 61 -9.42 2.82 -3.13
C GLU A 61 -9.79 1.41 -2.68
N ILE A 62 -9.80 1.18 -1.37
CA ILE A 62 -10.16 -0.09 -0.74
C ILE A 62 -11.28 0.19 0.25
N GLU A 63 -12.48 -0.31 -0.08
CA GLU A 63 -13.66 -0.13 0.77
C GLU A 63 -13.58 -0.99 2.03
N VAL A 64 -14.42 -0.64 3.02
CA VAL A 64 -14.42 -1.24 4.36
C VAL A 64 -14.54 -2.77 4.32
N GLU A 65 -15.33 -3.31 3.40
CA GLU A 65 -15.52 -4.75 3.19
C GLU A 65 -14.25 -5.46 2.72
N ASP A 66 -13.39 -4.77 1.97
CA ASP A 66 -12.21 -5.33 1.32
C ASP A 66 -10.93 -5.13 2.15
N VAL A 67 -10.94 -4.29 3.19
CA VAL A 67 -9.78 -4.04 4.07
C VAL A 67 -9.22 -5.34 4.65
N ALA A 68 -10.07 -6.32 4.98
CA ALA A 68 -9.63 -7.62 5.48
C ALA A 68 -8.92 -8.48 4.42
N GLU A 69 -9.27 -8.33 3.14
CA GLU A 69 -8.55 -8.96 2.03
C GLU A 69 -7.24 -8.23 1.73
N PHE A 70 -7.25 -6.91 1.79
CA PHE A 70 -6.05 -6.11 1.61
C PHE A 70 -4.98 -6.43 2.66
N LEU A 71 -5.35 -6.58 3.93
CA LEU A 71 -4.41 -7.03 4.98
C LEU A 71 -3.79 -8.40 4.67
N ARG A 72 -4.56 -9.33 4.09
CA ARG A 72 -4.05 -10.64 3.64
C ARG A 72 -3.07 -10.49 2.49
N GLU A 73 -3.34 -9.58 1.55
CA GLU A 73 -2.40 -9.25 0.46
C GLU A 73 -1.10 -8.65 1.00
N VAL A 74 -1.17 -7.69 1.92
CA VAL A 74 0.03 -7.10 2.53
C VAL A 74 0.87 -8.18 3.24
N ALA A 75 0.23 -9.09 3.98
CA ALA A 75 0.92 -10.22 4.61
C ALA A 75 1.60 -11.14 3.56
N LEU A 76 0.90 -11.48 2.48
CA LEU A 76 1.43 -12.28 1.37
C LEU A 76 2.67 -11.64 0.73
N LEU A 77 2.65 -10.32 0.53
CA LEU A 77 3.79 -9.60 -0.03
C LEU A 77 4.98 -9.52 0.93
N ARG A 78 4.73 -9.51 2.25
CA ARG A 78 5.80 -9.62 3.25
C ARG A 78 6.45 -10.99 3.25
N ASP A 79 5.68 -12.05 3.06
CA ASP A 79 6.21 -13.42 2.94
C ASP A 79 7.03 -13.60 1.66
N ARG A 80 6.69 -12.85 0.60
CA ARG A 80 7.38 -12.85 -0.71
C ARG A 80 8.41 -11.73 -0.86
N LEU A 81 8.75 -11.02 0.24
CA LEU A 81 9.51 -9.77 0.22
C LEU A 81 10.83 -9.86 -0.54
N ASP A 82 11.63 -10.90 -0.29
CA ASP A 82 12.97 -11.01 -0.87
C ASP A 82 12.92 -11.19 -2.39
N ALA A 83 11.95 -11.98 -2.88
CA ALA A 83 11.73 -12.16 -4.32
C ALA A 83 11.29 -10.84 -4.98
N ILE A 84 10.35 -10.12 -4.36
CA ILE A 84 9.89 -8.81 -4.86
C ILE A 84 11.04 -7.81 -4.85
N ALA A 85 11.83 -7.77 -3.78
CA ALA A 85 12.98 -6.89 -3.66
C ALA A 85 14.02 -7.17 -4.75
N GLU A 86 14.30 -8.44 -5.05
CA GLU A 86 15.25 -8.81 -6.10
C GLU A 86 14.74 -8.43 -7.49
N SER A 87 13.46 -8.66 -7.78
CA SER A 87 12.86 -8.37 -9.10
C SER A 87 12.60 -6.90 -9.37
N THR A 88 12.43 -6.08 -8.32
CA THR A 88 12.10 -4.65 -8.45
C THR A 88 13.27 -3.74 -8.11
N ARG A 89 14.46 -4.30 -7.83
CA ARG A 89 15.64 -3.49 -7.53
C ARG A 89 16.02 -2.66 -8.76
N GLY A 90 16.07 -1.34 -8.56
CA GLY A 90 16.69 -0.43 -9.50
C GLY A 90 18.20 -0.34 -9.27
N PRO A 91 18.82 0.85 -9.31
CA PRO A 91 20.25 1.01 -9.06
C PRO A 91 20.65 0.86 -7.58
N ARG A 92 19.68 0.70 -6.67
CA ARG A 92 19.92 0.60 -5.23
C ARG A 92 20.48 -0.76 -4.84
N GLU A 93 21.26 -0.78 -3.77
CA GLU A 93 21.67 -2.03 -3.14
C GLU A 93 20.44 -2.81 -2.64
N PHE A 94 20.46 -4.14 -2.79
CA PHE A 94 19.37 -5.02 -2.38
C PHE A 94 18.92 -4.76 -0.93
N GLY A 95 19.87 -4.63 0.00
CA GLY A 95 19.58 -4.39 1.41
C GLY A 95 18.85 -3.06 1.66
N GLU A 96 19.21 -2.00 0.94
CA GLU A 96 18.54 -0.70 1.02
C GLU A 96 17.11 -0.78 0.47
N HIS A 97 16.96 -1.35 -0.73
CA HIS A 97 15.66 -1.47 -1.39
C HIS A 97 14.69 -2.33 -0.57
N ARG A 98 15.16 -3.46 -0.06
CA ARG A 98 14.40 -4.35 0.83
C ARG A 98 13.93 -3.63 2.10
N ARG A 99 14.80 -2.86 2.77
CA ARG A 99 14.39 -2.06 3.94
C ARG A 99 13.34 -1.01 3.58
N GLY A 100 13.44 -0.43 2.38
CA GLY A 100 12.42 0.45 1.82
C GLY A 100 11.06 -0.24 1.73
N LEU A 101 11.01 -1.41 1.10
CA LEU A 101 9.78 -2.21 0.96
C LEU A 101 9.17 -2.60 2.32
N VAL A 102 9.99 -3.05 3.28
CA VAL A 102 9.52 -3.39 4.64
C VAL A 102 8.80 -2.21 5.28
N ARG A 103 9.38 -1.01 5.18
CA ARG A 103 8.80 0.20 5.76
C ARG A 103 7.47 0.56 5.09
N ARG A 104 7.38 0.46 3.77
CA ARG A 104 6.18 0.83 3.00
C ARG A 104 5.04 -0.17 3.24
N LEU A 105 5.34 -1.47 3.24
CA LEU A 105 4.36 -2.51 3.59
C LEU A 105 3.86 -2.36 5.02
N ARG A 106 4.72 -1.92 5.95
CA ARG A 106 4.29 -1.60 7.32
C ARG A 106 3.36 -0.39 7.38
N ASN A 107 3.61 0.65 6.59
CA ASN A 107 2.74 1.83 6.54
C ASN A 107 1.34 1.45 6.01
N LEU A 108 1.27 0.65 4.94
CA LEU A 108 0.02 0.08 4.41
C LEU A 108 -0.73 -0.77 5.45
N GLU A 109 -0.01 -1.68 6.12
CA GLU A 109 -0.58 -2.54 7.17
C GLU A 109 -1.16 -1.71 8.32
N VAL A 110 -0.43 -0.70 8.77
CA VAL A 110 -0.85 0.21 9.84
C VAL A 110 -2.12 0.98 9.45
N ALA A 111 -2.17 1.54 8.24
CA ALA A 111 -3.34 2.26 7.76
C ALA A 111 -4.56 1.34 7.65
N ALA A 112 -4.38 0.13 7.09
CA ALA A 112 -5.46 -0.85 6.95
C ALA A 112 -5.97 -1.38 8.31
N LEU A 113 -5.08 -1.61 9.28
CA LEU A 113 -5.49 -1.96 10.64
C LEU A 113 -6.28 -0.82 11.30
N HIS A 114 -5.87 0.43 11.09
CA HIS A 114 -6.60 1.59 11.60
C HIS A 114 -7.98 1.72 10.95
N ALA A 115 -8.06 1.62 9.62
CA ALA A 115 -9.31 1.63 8.86
C ALA A 115 -10.29 0.56 9.39
N ARG A 116 -9.80 -0.65 9.65
CA ARG A 116 -10.61 -1.74 10.22
C ARG A 116 -11.18 -1.41 11.61
N VAL A 117 -10.45 -0.70 12.47
CA VAL A 117 -10.91 -0.34 13.82
C VAL A 117 -12.08 0.65 13.77
N ILE A 118 -12.08 1.54 12.77
CA ILE A 118 -13.05 2.62 12.64
C ILE A 118 -14.13 2.37 11.59
N GLU A 119 -14.18 1.15 11.05
CA GLU A 119 -15.09 0.76 9.95
C GLU A 119 -14.96 1.67 8.71
N GLY A 120 -13.72 2.04 8.38
CA GLY A 120 -13.36 2.85 7.23
C GLY A 120 -12.66 2.06 6.12
N GLY A 121 -12.28 2.78 5.06
CA GLY A 121 -11.49 2.27 3.93
C GLY A 121 -10.08 2.84 3.90
N VAL A 122 -9.30 2.40 2.91
CA VAL A 122 -7.92 2.84 2.66
C VAL A 122 -7.81 3.40 1.25
N ILE A 123 -7.12 4.53 1.09
CA ILE A 123 -6.78 5.08 -0.22
C ILE A 123 -5.26 5.19 -0.37
N VAL A 124 -4.74 4.88 -1.55
CA VAL A 124 -3.32 5.08 -1.92
C VAL A 124 -3.26 5.89 -3.21
N TRP A 125 -2.49 6.98 -3.16
CA TRP A 125 -2.36 8.00 -4.20
C TRP A 125 -0.98 8.65 -4.22
#